data_AF-A0A1V2RPI9-F1
#
_entry.id   AF-A0A1V2RPI9-F1
#
_cell.length_a   1.000
_cell.length_b   1.000
_cell.length_c   1.000
_cell.angle_alpha   90.00
_cell.angle_beta   90.00
_cell.angle_gamma   90.00
#
_symmetry.space_group_name_H-M   'P 1'
#
loop_
_entity.id
_entity.type
_entity.pdbx_description
1 polymer ?
#
loop_
_entity_poly.entity_id
_entity_poly.type
_entity_poly.pdbx_seq_one_letter_code
_entity_poly.pdbx_strand_id
1 'polypeptide(L)'
;MAKALKPVYTAPTQDAALERFTEFADAWGKKYPAIVRLWENAWEEFTPFLRFDAEIRRIVCTTNAIESVNARIRRAVKARGHFPNEQAALKCVYMAIMSLDPTGTGRKRWKTALNAFDITFDGRLTAARQ
;
A
#
# COMPACT_ATOMS: atom_id res chain seq x y z
N MET A 1 17.15 6.49 -1.68
CA MET A 1 15.84 7.17 -1.70
C MET A 1 14.72 6.36 -1.03
N ALA A 2 14.23 5.23 -1.58
CA ALA A 2 13.08 4.51 -0.97
C ALA A 2 13.32 4.13 0.51
N LYS A 3 14.53 3.66 0.86
CA LYS A 3 14.93 3.39 2.25
C LYS A 3 14.89 4.64 3.16
N ALA A 4 15.10 5.83 2.60
CA ALA A 4 15.11 7.10 3.33
C ALA A 4 13.70 7.66 3.57
N LEU A 5 12.69 7.23 2.81
CA LEU A 5 11.27 7.53 3.10
C LEU A 5 10.67 6.59 4.14
N LYS A 6 11.27 5.42 4.37
CA LYS A 6 10.79 4.44 5.34
C LYS A 6 10.57 5.01 6.74
N PRO A 7 11.51 5.79 7.32
CA PRO A 7 11.32 6.41 8.63
C PRO A 7 10.09 7.32 8.72
N VAL A 8 9.66 7.96 7.62
CA VAL A 8 8.49 8.85 7.58
C VAL A 8 7.21 8.07 7.89
N TYR A 9 6.93 7.00 7.13
CA TYR A 9 5.68 6.24 7.30
C TYR A 9 5.72 5.18 8.41
N THR A 10 6.89 4.92 9.01
CA THR A 10 7.01 4.07 10.20
C THR A 10 7.15 4.85 11.51
N ALA A 11 7.10 6.19 11.47
CA ALA A 11 7.22 7.02 12.66
C ALA A 11 6.08 6.76 13.66
N PRO A 12 6.32 6.87 14.99
CA PRO A 12 5.30 6.59 15.99
C PRO A 12 4.21 7.67 16.07
N THR A 13 4.53 8.91 15.70
CA THR A 13 3.62 10.07 15.76
C THR A 13 3.73 10.90 14.49
N GLN A 14 2.74 11.78 14.28
CA GLN A 14 2.76 12.74 13.17
C GLN A 14 3.95 13.70 13.26
N ASP A 15 4.27 14.22 14.45
CA ASP A 15 5.41 15.12 14.66
C ASP A 15 6.74 14.43 14.32
N ALA A 16 6.90 13.19 14.78
CA ALA A 16 8.09 12.39 14.43
C ALA A 16 8.15 12.12 12.92
N ALA A 17 7.02 11.88 12.24
CA ALA A 17 6.99 11.71 10.80
C ALA A 17 7.42 13.00 10.07
N LEU A 18 6.98 14.16 10.56
CA LEU A 18 7.33 15.47 10.00
C LEU A 18 8.83 15.76 10.15
N GLU A 19 9.41 15.44 11.31
CA GLU A 19 10.85 15.54 11.53
C GLU A 19 11.62 14.67 10.53
N ARG A 20 11.24 13.40 10.38
CA ARG A 20 11.86 12.49 9.39
C ARG A 20 11.67 12.95 7.95
N PHE A 21 10.54 13.58 7.65
CA PHE A 21 10.28 14.12 6.32
C PHE A 21 11.15 15.36 6.04
N THR A 22 11.38 16.19 7.05
CA THR A 22 12.30 17.34 6.97
C THR A 22 13.73 16.86 6.71
N GLU A 23 14.23 15.88 7.48
CA GLU A 23 15.54 15.25 7.24
C GLU A 23 15.65 14.69 5.81
N PHE A 24 14.57 14.06 5.31
CA PHE A 24 14.52 13.55 3.95
C PHE A 24 14.59 14.69 2.91
N ALA A 25 13.84 15.77 3.11
CA ALA A 25 13.81 16.93 2.23
C ALA A 25 15.17 17.64 2.18
N ASP A 26 15.88 17.76 3.30
CA ASP A 26 17.22 18.33 3.34
C ASP A 26 18.22 17.49 2.54
N ALA A 27 18.17 16.16 2.73
CA ALA A 27 19.10 15.25 2.08
C ALA A 27 18.81 15.04 0.57
N TRP A 28 17.53 15.04 0.17
CA TRP A 28 17.12 14.63 -1.18
C TRP A 28 16.40 15.71 -1.99
N GLY A 29 15.90 16.77 -1.35
CA GLY A 29 15.04 17.78 -1.98
C GLY A 29 15.70 18.57 -3.09
N LYS A 30 17.01 18.86 -2.98
CA LYS A 30 17.77 19.52 -4.07
C LYS A 30 17.81 18.67 -5.35
N LYS A 31 17.99 17.35 -5.20
CA LYS A 31 18.12 16.43 -6.33
C LYS A 31 16.76 15.97 -6.85
N TYR A 32 15.75 15.88 -5.98
CA TYR A 32 14.43 15.35 -6.30
C TYR A 32 13.30 16.21 -5.71
N PRO A 33 13.19 17.48 -6.14
CA PRO A 33 12.23 18.43 -5.55
C PRO A 33 10.76 18.02 -5.79
N ALA A 34 10.49 17.28 -6.87
CA ALA A 34 9.15 16.77 -7.17
C ALA A 34 8.64 15.77 -6.13
N ILE A 35 9.54 15.01 -5.48
CA ILE A 35 9.15 14.03 -4.46
C ILE A 35 8.75 14.74 -3.18
N VAL A 36 9.49 15.78 -2.79
CA VAL A 36 9.16 16.60 -1.63
C VAL A 36 7.78 17.23 -1.83
N ARG A 37 7.55 17.89 -2.97
CA ARG A 37 6.24 18.47 -3.30
C ARG A 37 5.10 17.45 -3.31
N LEU A 38 5.34 16.24 -3.81
CA LEU A 38 4.33 15.19 -3.82
C LEU A 38 3.90 14.82 -2.39
N TRP A 39 4.85 14.68 -1.47
CA TRP A 39 4.58 14.35 -0.08
C TRP A 39 3.95 15.52 0.68
N GLU A 40 4.40 16.75 0.44
CA GLU A 40 3.78 17.96 1.01
C GLU A 40 2.31 18.07 0.60
N ASN A 41 2.01 17.89 -0.68
CA ASN A 41 0.65 17.96 -1.21
C ASN A 41 -0.26 16.86 -0.69
N ALA A 42 0.30 15.67 -0.40
CA ALA A 42 -0.45 14.51 0.08
C ALA A 42 -0.40 14.35 1.61
N TRP A 43 0.13 15.33 2.34
CA TRP A 43 0.46 15.18 3.75
C TRP A 43 -0.78 14.99 4.63
N GLU A 44 -1.85 15.72 4.32
CA GLU A 44 -3.12 15.63 5.05
C GLU A 44 -3.84 14.31 4.77
N GLU A 45 -3.72 13.74 3.57
CA GLU A 45 -4.24 12.41 3.24
C GLU A 45 -3.38 11.30 3.86
N PHE A 46 -2.07 11.52 4.00
CA PHE A 46 -1.14 10.58 4.62
C PHE A 46 -1.27 10.56 6.14
N THR A 47 -1.44 11.69 6.81
CA THR A 47 -1.43 11.77 8.28
C THR A 47 -2.41 10.81 8.99
N PRO A 48 -3.67 10.63 8.54
CA PRO A 48 -4.58 9.66 9.12
C PRO A 48 -4.03 8.23 9.16
N PHE A 49 -3.17 7.86 8.19
CA PHE A 49 -2.53 6.54 8.18
C PHE A 49 -1.66 6.29 9.43
N LEU A 50 -1.02 7.33 9.97
CA LEU A 50 -0.16 7.21 11.16
C LEU A 50 -0.94 6.90 12.44
N ARG A 51 -2.26 7.14 12.45
CA ARG A 51 -3.14 6.81 13.58
C ARG A 51 -3.40 5.32 13.73
N PHE A 52 -3.14 4.53 12.67
CA PHE A 52 -3.26 3.09 12.75
C PHE A 52 -2.14 2.47 13.59
N ASP A 53 -2.49 1.38 14.30
CA ASP A 53 -1.51 0.55 14.98
C ASP A 53 -0.39 0.09 14.02
N ALA A 54 0.82 -0.08 14.55
CA ALA A 54 1.99 -0.47 13.76
C ALA A 54 1.78 -1.78 12.97
N GLU A 55 0.99 -2.72 13.51
CA GLU A 55 0.67 -3.98 12.85
C GLU A 55 -0.26 -3.77 11.65
N ILE A 56 -1.25 -2.88 11.75
CA ILE A 56 -2.11 -2.47 10.64
C ILE A 56 -1.27 -1.76 9.58
N ARG A 57 -0.45 -0.78 9.99
CA ARG A 57 0.42 -0.01 9.09
C ARG A 57 1.37 -0.90 8.31
N ARG A 58 1.92 -1.94 8.96
CA ARG A 58 2.80 -2.90 8.30
C ARG A 58 2.09 -3.65 7.16
N ILE A 59 0.82 -4.02 7.32
CA ILE A 59 0.04 -4.67 6.26
C ILE A 59 -0.21 -3.71 5.11
N VAL A 60 -0.70 -2.50 5.41
CA VAL A 60 -1.04 -1.49 4.39
C VAL A 60 0.18 -1.04 3.59
N CYS A 61 1.33 -0.85 4.25
CA CYS A 61 2.58 -0.50 3.56
C CYS A 61 3.19 -1.66 2.76
N THR A 62 2.68 -2.90 2.87
CA THR A 62 3.18 -3.97 1.99
C THR A 62 2.59 -3.80 0.59
N THR A 63 3.37 -3.22 -0.32
CA THR A 63 2.97 -3.07 -1.73
C THR A 63 2.92 -4.41 -2.47
N ASN A 64 3.52 -5.47 -1.91
CA ASN A 64 3.63 -6.81 -2.51
C ASN A 64 2.32 -7.36 -3.07
N ALA A 65 1.18 -7.17 -2.39
CA ALA A 65 -0.11 -7.70 -2.85
C ALA A 65 -0.56 -6.99 -4.14
N ILE A 66 -0.58 -5.66 -4.12
CA ILE A 66 -0.98 -4.84 -5.28
C ILE A 66 0.03 -4.99 -6.42
N GLU A 67 1.33 -5.00 -6.11
CA GLU A 67 2.40 -5.18 -7.09
C GLU A 67 2.34 -6.56 -7.76
N SER A 68 2.08 -7.62 -6.99
CA SER A 68 1.92 -8.98 -7.52
C SER A 68 0.78 -9.07 -8.54
N VAL A 69 -0.38 -8.49 -8.19
CA VAL A 69 -1.54 -8.42 -9.10
C VAL A 69 -1.19 -7.60 -10.35
N ASN A 70 -0.64 -6.41 -10.17
CA ASN A 70 -0.23 -5.53 -11.28
C ASN A 70 0.81 -6.17 -12.19
N ALA A 71 1.78 -6.92 -11.64
CA ALA A 71 2.78 -7.63 -12.41
C ALA A 71 2.18 -8.72 -13.29
N ARG A 72 1.18 -9.46 -12.78
CA ARG A 72 0.47 -10.49 -13.55
C ARG A 72 -0.40 -9.88 -14.64
N ILE A 73 -1.13 -8.81 -14.33
CA ILE A 73 -1.92 -8.07 -15.33
C ILE A 73 -1.00 -7.56 -16.44
N ARG A 74 0.12 -6.90 -16.09
CA ARG A 74 1.10 -6.42 -17.07
C ARG A 74 1.65 -7.55 -17.95
N ARG A 75 1.97 -8.71 -17.36
CA ARG A 75 2.43 -9.89 -18.12
C ARG A 75 1.36 -10.37 -19.11
N ALA A 76 0.11 -10.51 -18.66
CA ALA A 76 -1.00 -10.98 -19.48
C ALA A 76 -1.34 -10.03 -20.64
N VAL A 77 -1.26 -8.71 -20.38
CA VAL A 77 -1.46 -7.65 -21.39
C VAL A 77 -0.29 -7.65 -22.39
N LYS A 78 0.96 -7.67 -21.91
CA LYS A 78 2.15 -7.66 -22.78
C LYS A 78 2.22 -8.88 -23.70
N ALA A 79 1.79 -10.05 -23.22
CA ALA A 79 1.75 -11.27 -24.03
C ALA A 79 0.73 -11.20 -25.19
N ARG A 80 -0.33 -10.39 -25.06
CA ARG A 80 -1.35 -10.23 -26.11
C ARG A 80 -1.06 -9.08 -27.08
N GLY A 81 -0.36 -8.04 -26.64
CA GLY A 81 -0.05 -6.88 -27.48
C GLY A 81 -1.28 -6.00 -27.70
N HIS A 82 -1.85 -6.00 -28.91
CA HIS A 82 -3.02 -5.20 -29.26
C HIS A 82 -4.33 -5.93 -28.97
N PHE A 83 -5.37 -5.16 -28.62
CA PHE A 83 -6.71 -5.67 -28.42
C PHE A 83 -7.65 -5.14 -29.51
N PRO A 84 -8.57 -5.98 -30.04
CA PRO A 84 -9.51 -5.57 -31.07
C PRO A 84 -10.60 -4.62 -30.56
N ASN A 85 -10.91 -4.65 -29.25
CA ASN A 85 -11.84 -3.75 -28.58
C ASN A 85 -11.61 -3.77 -27.06
N GLU A 86 -12.30 -2.88 -26.34
CA GLU A 86 -12.23 -2.78 -24.88
C GLU A 86 -12.67 -4.05 -24.16
N GLN A 87 -13.71 -4.73 -24.64
CA GLN A 87 -14.23 -5.96 -24.03
C GLN A 87 -13.19 -7.10 -24.05
N ALA A 88 -12.39 -7.19 -25.12
CA ALA A 88 -11.30 -8.15 -25.21
C ALA A 88 -10.18 -7.84 -24.20
N ALA A 89 -9.87 -6.56 -23.98
CA ALA A 89 -8.91 -6.12 -22.97
C ALA A 89 -9.42 -6.43 -21.55
N LEU A 90 -10.69 -6.12 -21.27
CA LEU A 90 -11.32 -6.41 -19.98
C LEU A 90 -11.32 -7.91 -19.67
N LYS A 91 -11.69 -8.76 -20.65
CA LYS A 91 -11.65 -10.22 -20.51
C LYS A 91 -10.24 -10.74 -20.21
N CYS A 92 -9.20 -10.15 -20.83
CA CYS A 92 -7.81 -10.50 -20.53
C CYS A 92 -7.44 -10.19 -19.07
N VAL A 93 -7.78 -9.00 -18.58
CA VAL A 93 -7.54 -8.61 -17.18
C VAL A 93 -8.30 -9.51 -16.21
N TYR A 94 -9.58 -9.78 -16.51
CA TYR A 94 -10.41 -10.69 -15.72
C TYR A 94 -9.77 -12.08 -15.58
N MET A 95 -9.36 -12.69 -16.69
CA MET A 95 -8.70 -14.00 -16.67
C MET A 95 -7.38 -13.98 -15.89
N ALA A 96 -6.61 -12.90 -16.00
CA ALA A 96 -5.36 -12.74 -15.24
C ALA A 96 -5.60 -12.70 -13.73
N ILE A 97 -6.67 -12.02 -13.28
CA ILE A 97 -7.08 -11.96 -11.88
C ILE A 97 -7.63 -13.31 -11.41
N MET A 98 -8.54 -13.93 -12.17
CA MET A 98 -9.16 -15.20 -11.76
C MET A 98 -8.18 -16.38 -11.70
N SER A 99 -7.03 -16.27 -12.36
CA SER A 99 -5.95 -17.26 -12.25
C SER A 99 -5.11 -17.17 -10.96
N LEU A 100 -5.38 -16.19 -10.08
CA LEU A 100 -4.67 -16.02 -8.81
C LEU A 100 -5.08 -17.12 -7.83
N ASP A 101 -4.09 -17.78 -7.23
CA ASP A 101 -4.31 -18.69 -6.11
C ASP A 101 -4.59 -17.86 -4.84
N PRO A 102 -5.76 -18.03 -4.20
CA PRO A 102 -6.12 -17.28 -2.99
C PRO A 102 -5.35 -17.73 -1.74
N THR A 103 -4.61 -18.85 -1.78
CA THR A 103 -3.97 -19.47 -0.60
C THR A 103 -2.53 -19.02 -0.36
N GLY A 104 -2.12 -17.87 -0.90
CA GLY A 104 -0.77 -17.33 -0.77
C GLY A 104 -0.28 -17.13 0.68
N THR A 105 1.04 -17.12 0.85
CA THR A 105 1.75 -16.99 2.14
C THR A 105 1.51 -15.67 2.89
N GLY A 106 0.89 -14.68 2.23
CA GLY A 106 0.56 -13.38 2.81
C GLY A 106 -0.39 -13.45 4.01
N ARG A 107 -1.19 -14.52 4.13
CA ARG A 107 -2.18 -14.70 5.21
C ARG A 107 -1.57 -14.78 6.61
N LYS A 108 -0.30 -15.20 6.74
CA LYS A 108 0.38 -15.39 8.03
C LYS A 108 0.52 -14.10 8.85
N ARG A 109 0.63 -12.94 8.19
CA ARG A 109 0.79 -11.63 8.87
C ARG A 109 -0.52 -11.00 9.30
N TRP A 110 -1.65 -11.53 8.85
CA TRP A 110 -2.97 -10.94 9.13
C TRP A 110 -3.46 -11.19 10.54
N LYS A 111 -3.01 -12.26 11.23
CA LYS A 111 -3.53 -12.57 12.56
C LYS A 111 -3.31 -11.42 13.56
N THR A 112 -2.10 -10.90 13.64
CA THR A 112 -1.78 -9.78 14.54
C THR A 112 -2.49 -8.50 14.13
N ALA A 113 -2.55 -8.22 12.83
CA ALA A 113 -3.25 -7.05 12.30
C ALA A 113 -4.76 -7.11 12.56
N LEU A 114 -5.38 -8.29 12.45
CA LEU A 114 -6.80 -8.50 12.74
C LEU A 114 -7.13 -8.18 14.20
N ASN A 115 -6.28 -8.59 15.15
CA ASN A 115 -6.46 -8.22 16.56
C ASN A 115 -6.37 -6.70 16.75
N ALA A 116 -5.41 -6.04 16.09
CA ALA A 116 -5.27 -4.59 16.14
C ALA A 116 -6.48 -3.86 15.50
N PHE A 117 -7.04 -4.41 14.43
CA PHE A 117 -8.28 -3.93 13.82
C PHE A 117 -9.48 -4.09 14.76
N ASP A 118 -9.61 -5.23 15.43
CA ASP A 118 -10.70 -5.48 16.39
C ASP A 118 -10.66 -4.46 17.55
N ILE A 119 -9.46 -4.06 18.02
CA ILE A 119 -9.29 -3.01 19.03
C ILE A 119 -9.61 -1.62 18.47
N THR A 120 -9.08 -1.29 17.29
CA THR A 120 -9.22 0.05 16.68
C THR A 120 -10.67 0.34 16.24
N PHE A 121 -11.39 -0.71 15.83
CA PHE A 121 -12.73 -0.65 15.28
C PHE A 121 -13.68 -1.57 16.04
N ASP A 122 -13.71 -1.41 17.36
CA ASP A 122 -14.52 -2.24 18.24
C ASP A 122 -15.99 -2.35 17.77
N GLY A 123 -16.55 -3.55 17.92
CA GLY A 123 -17.90 -3.90 17.49
C GLY A 123 -18.13 -4.02 15.97
N ARG A 124 -17.21 -3.57 15.10
CA ARG A 124 -17.42 -3.63 13.63
C ARG A 124 -17.06 -4.97 12.99
N LEU A 125 -16.05 -5.65 13.52
CA LEU A 125 -15.55 -6.92 12.96
C LEU A 125 -16.09 -8.13 13.70
N THR A 126 -16.26 -8.02 15.02
CA THR A 126 -16.79 -9.10 15.87
C THR A 126 -18.26 -9.40 15.58
N ALA A 127 -19.06 -8.39 15.21
CA ALA A 127 -20.46 -8.55 14.82
C ALA A 127 -20.65 -9.41 13.55
N ALA A 128 -19.64 -9.53 12.70
CA ALA A 128 -19.68 -10.36 11.49
C ALA A 128 -19.24 -11.83 11.72
N ARG A 129 -18.83 -12.19 12.95
CA ARG A 129 -18.37 -13.54 13.33
C ARG A 129 -19.37 -14.31 14.21
N GLN A 130 -20.51 -13.70 14.55
CA GLN A 130 -21.62 -14.33 15.29
C GLN A 130 -22.66 -14.91 14.35
#